data_AF-A0A954I2J6-F1
#
_entry.id   AF-A0A954I2J6-F1
#
_cell.length_a   1.000
_cell.length_b   1.000
_cell.length_c   1.000
_cell.angle_alpha   90.00
_cell.angle_beta   90.00
_cell.angle_gamma   90.00
#
_symmetry.space_group_name_H-M   'P 1'
#
loop_
_entity.id
_entity.type
_entity.pdbx_description
1 polymer ?
#
loop_
_entity_poly.entity_id
_entity_poly.type
_entity_poly.pdbx_seq_one_letter_code
_entity_poly.pdbx_strand_id
1 'polypeptide(L)' 'MASAWYFVAPDGRQIGPVSSEELRNLAQAQRIQPQTPVWREGLANWVEAAQVEG' A
#
# COMPACT_ATOMS: atom_id res chain seq x y z
N MET A 1 -13.01 -11.92 -0.64
CA MET A 1 -13.11 -10.70 -1.47
C MET A 1 -11.80 -9.94 -1.30
N ALA A 2 -11.02 -9.77 -2.37
CA ALA A 2 -9.72 -9.11 -2.29
C ALA A 2 -9.95 -7.61 -2.06
N SER A 3 -9.38 -7.05 -0.99
CA SER A 3 -9.39 -5.60 -0.77
C SER A 3 -8.45 -4.95 -1.79
N ALA A 4 -8.95 -3.97 -2.55
CA ALA A 4 -8.16 -3.22 -3.51
C ALA A 4 -7.33 -2.16 -2.77
N TRP A 5 -6.01 -2.37 -2.77
CA TRP A 5 -5.01 -1.46 -2.21
C TRP A 5 -4.24 -0.75 -3.31
N TYR A 6 -3.79 0.45 -2.99
CA TYR A 6 -2.99 1.31 -3.84
C TYR A 6 -1.82 1.83 -3.01
N PHE A 7 -0.68 2.07 -3.65
CA PHE A 7 0.49 2.67 -3.01
C PHE A 7 1.19 3.65 -3.95
N VAL A 8 1.91 4.61 -3.39
CA VAL A 8 2.72 5.56 -4.15
C VAL A 8 4.17 5.09 -4.16
N ALA A 9 4.67 4.71 -5.33
CA ALA A 9 6.06 4.32 -5.51
C ALA A 9 6.99 5.54 -5.30
N PRO A 10 8.29 5.32 -5.02
CA PRO A 10 9.25 6.40 -4.77
C PRO A 10 9.43 7.38 -5.94
N ASP A 11 9.02 7.00 -7.15
CA ASP A 11 8.97 7.83 -8.34
C ASP A 11 7.73 8.73 -8.43
N GLY A 12 6.88 8.70 -7.39
CA GLY A 12 5.63 9.46 -7.31
C GLY A 12 4.47 8.81 -8.07
N ARG A 13 4.64 7.61 -8.64
CA ARG A 13 3.57 6.94 -9.37
C ARG A 13 2.67 6.16 -8.42
N GLN A 14 1.37 6.32 -8.59
CA GLN A 14 0.39 5.47 -7.95
C GLN A 14 0.34 4.10 -8.65
N ILE A 15 0.50 3.03 -7.88
CA ILE A 15 0.43 1.63 -8.34
C ILE A 15 -0.73 0.94 -7.62
N GLY A 16 -1.56 0.21 -8.37
CA GLY A 16 -2.70 -0.55 -7.88
C GLY A 16 -3.79 -0.72 -8.96
N PRO A 17 -4.89 -1.41 -8.66
CA PRO A 17 -5.20 -2.07 -7.39
C PRO A 17 -4.41 -3.37 -7.19
N VAL A 18 -3.83 -3.54 -6.00
CA VAL A 18 -3.22 -4.80 -5.54
C VAL A 18 -4.00 -5.38 -4.37
N SER A 19 -3.84 -6.66 -4.08
CA SER A 19 -4.43 -7.27 -2.88
C SER A 19 -3.68 -6.82 -1.61
N SER A 20 -4.30 -6.97 -0.43
CA SER A 20 -3.60 -6.74 0.86
C SER A 20 -2.39 -7.67 1.01
N GLU A 21 -2.49 -8.88 0.47
CA GLU A 21 -1.40 -9.85 0.49
C GLU A 21 -0.26 -9.43 -0.43
N GLU A 22 -0.55 -8.94 -1.65
CA GLU A 22 0.47 -8.32 -2.50
C GLU A 22 1.12 -7.13 -1.83
N LEU A 23 0.34 -6.23 -1.22
CA LEU A 23 0.87 -5.05 -0.55
C LEU A 23 1.85 -5.46 0.57
N ARG A 24 1.47 -6.48 1.36
CA ARG A 24 2.32 -7.07 2.39
C ARG A 24 3.58 -7.71 1.79
N ASN A 25 3.46 -8.46 0.71
CA ASN A 25 4.60 -9.07 0.02
C ASN A 25 5.55 -8.00 -0.54
N LEU A 26 5.03 -6.89 -1.06
CA LEU A 26 5.82 -5.76 -1.53
C LEU A 26 6.55 -5.07 -0.37
N ALA A 27 5.90 -4.90 0.79
CA ALA A 27 6.54 -4.37 1.99
C ALA A 27 7.65 -5.30 2.52
N GLN A 28 7.38 -6.62 2.56
CA GLN A 28 8.36 -7.63 2.97
C GLN A 28 9.54 -7.72 1.99
N ALA A 29 9.28 -7.56 0.69
CA ALA A 29 10.30 -7.52 -0.34
C ALA A 29 11.07 -6.19 -0.41
N GLN A 30 10.83 -5.26 0.53
CA GLN A 30 11.40 -3.90 0.57
C GLN A 30 11.17 -3.11 -0.73
N ARG A 31 10.12 -3.46 -1.50
CA ARG A 31 9.69 -2.74 -2.72
C ARG A 31 8.98 -1.44 -2.38
N ILE A 32 8.28 -1.42 -1.25
CA ILE A 32 7.69 -0.22 -0.65
C ILE A 32 8.27 -0.05 0.75
N GLN A 33 8.43 1.20 1.18
CA GLN A 33 8.97 1.51 2.50
C GLN A 33 7.82 1.63 3.51
N PRO A 34 8.11 1.52 4.82
CA PRO A 34 7.10 1.72 5.85
C PRO A 34 6.44 3.11 5.76
N GLN A 35 7.20 4.13 5.35
CA GLN A 35 6.72 5.50 5.08
C GLN A 35 6.03 5.68 3.72
N THR A 36 5.91 4.63 2.90
CA THR A 36 5.23 4.73 1.61
C THR A 36 3.74 4.98 1.83
N PRO A 37 3.15 6.02 1.20
CA PRO A 37 1.71 6.23 1.25
C PRO A 37 0.97 5.08 0.57
N VAL A 38 0.04 4.47 1.30
CA VAL A 38 -0.89 3.44 0.87
C VAL A 38 -2.32 3.88 1.12
N TRP A 39 -3.24 3.38 0.30
CA TRP A 39 -4.66 3.68 0.40
C TRP A 39 -5.48 2.48 -0.06
N ARG A 40 -6.68 2.35 0.48
CA ARG A 40 -7.69 1.38 0.03
C ARG A 40 -9.06 2.02 0.09
N GLU A 41 -9.99 1.42 -0.63
CA GLU A 41 -11.40 1.78 -0.51
C GLU A 41 -11.86 1.72 0.95
N GLY A 42 -12.48 2.80 1.43
CA GLY A 42 -12.91 2.97 2.82
C GLY A 42 -11.95 3.78 3.71
N LEU A 43 -10.71 4.06 3.27
CA LEU A 43 -9.83 5.00 3.98
C LEU A 43 -10.17 6.46 3.61
N ALA A 44 -10.24 7.33 4.61
CA ALA A 44 -10.48 8.75 4.42
C ALA A 44 -9.33 9.46 3.68
N ASN A 45 -8.10 8.97 3.86
CA ASN A 45 -6.88 9.55 3.33
C ASN A 45 -5.80 8.47 3.14
N TRP A 46 -4.78 8.80 2.35
CA TRP A 46 -3.56 7.99 2.27
C TRP A 46 -2.91 7.92 3.65
N VAL A 47 -2.51 6.72 4.04
CA VAL A 47 -1.82 6.44 5.29
C VAL A 47 -0.48 5.78 4.96
N GLU A 48 0.49 5.84 5.86
CA GLU A 48 1.76 5.16 5.64
C GLU A 48 1.58 3.63 5.71
N ALA A 49 2.35 2.88 4.92
CA ALA A 49 2.35 1.42 4.97
C ALA A 49 2.61 0.87 6.39
N ALA A 50 3.38 1.60 7.20
CA ALA A 50 3.65 1.31 8.61
C ALA A 50 2.41 1.47 9.52
N GLN A 51 1.48 2.35 9.16
CA GLN A 51 0.25 2.59 9.92
C GLN A 51 -0.82 1.53 9.59
N VAL A 52 -0.65 0.82 8.49
CA VAL A 52 -1.49 -0.31 8.13
C VAL A 52 -0.90 -1.56 8.78
N GLU A 53 -1.33 -1.83 10.01
CA GLU A 53 -1.10 -3.14 10.62
C GLU A 53 -1.87 -4.20 9.80
N GLY A 54 -1.12 -5.15 9.23
CA GLY A 54 -1.65 -6.27 8.45
C GLY A 54 -1.84 -7.52 9.29
#